data_AF-A0A0H5R9U6-F1
#
_entry.id   AF-A0A0H5R9U6-F1
#
_cell.length_a   1.000
_cell.length_b   1.000
_cell.length_c   1.000
_cell.angle_alpha   90.00
_cell.angle_beta   90.00
_cell.angle_gamma   90.00
#
_symmetry.space_group_name_H-M   'P 1'
#
loop_
_entity.id
_entity.type
_entity.pdbx_description
1 polymer ?
#
loop_
_entity_poly.entity_id
_entity_poly.type
_entity_poly.pdbx_seq_one_letter_code
_entity_poly.pdbx_strand_id
1 'polypeptide(L)'
;MTSWFLLRTSTLLNMTIESYQTPSWKRKFRSFFGVSLDIMVEIWTRISRPGPEKLEKEHLLIGLYFLKVYPTESVGASVFKVQEKTFRKWAKVVVTRISEMGLV
;
A
#
# COMPACT_ATOMS: atom_id res chain seq x y z
N MET A 1 15.34 0.01 6.72
CA MET A 1 14.17 0.48 5.93
C MET A 1 14.30 -0.10 4.52
N THR A 2 13.34 -0.91 4.05
CA THR A 2 13.52 -1.65 2.79
C THR A 2 13.41 -0.71 1.59
N SER A 3 14.53 -0.47 0.90
CA SER A 3 14.69 0.40 -0.27
C SER A 3 13.56 0.28 -1.31
N TRP A 4 13.01 -0.93 -1.45
CA TRP A 4 11.89 -1.22 -2.34
C TRP A 4 10.65 -0.35 -2.10
N PHE A 5 10.21 -0.19 -0.84
CA PHE A 5 9.00 0.60 -0.55
C PHE A 5 9.20 2.07 -0.92
N LEU A 6 10.38 2.62 -0.65
CA LEU A 6 10.71 4.00 -0.99
C LEU A 6 10.71 4.20 -2.50
N LEU A 7 11.32 3.29 -3.26
CA LEU A 7 11.33 3.34 -4.73
C LEU A 7 9.89 3.32 -5.29
N ARG A 8 9.10 2.32 -4.92
CA ARG A 8 7.75 2.13 -5.48
C ARG A 8 6.81 3.28 -5.11
N THR A 9 6.84 3.71 -3.85
CA THR A 9 5.97 4.79 -3.36
C THR A 9 6.37 6.13 -3.95
N SER A 10 7.67 6.39 -4.14
CA SER A 10 8.15 7.61 -4.81
C SER A 10 7.64 7.72 -6.24
N THR A 11 7.60 6.60 -7.00
CA THR A 11 6.98 6.57 -8.33
C THR A 11 5.48 6.89 -8.29
N LEU A 12 4.71 6.28 -7.36
CA LEU A 12 3.27 6.51 -7.23
C LEU A 12 2.95 7.96 -6.80
N LEU A 13 3.78 8.52 -5.92
CA LEU A 13 3.65 9.87 -5.42
C LEU A 13 4.17 10.92 -6.40
N ASN A 14 4.84 10.51 -7.49
CA ASN A 14 5.58 11.41 -8.38
C ASN A 14 6.53 12.33 -7.58
N MET A 15 7.39 11.72 -6.77
CA MET A 15 8.41 12.39 -5.95
C MET A 15 9.75 11.65 -6.08
N THR A 16 10.85 12.28 -5.67
CA THR A 16 12.17 11.65 -5.66
C THR A 16 12.40 10.87 -4.36
N ILE A 17 13.23 9.82 -4.42
CA ILE A 17 13.50 8.95 -3.27
C ILE A 17 14.22 9.73 -2.17
N GLU A 18 15.12 10.65 -2.53
CA GLU A 18 15.92 11.46 -1.59
C GLU A 18 15.01 12.32 -0.70
N SER A 19 13.82 12.68 -1.21
CA SER A 19 12.88 13.53 -0.49
C SER A 19 12.11 12.82 0.63
N TYR A 20 12.28 11.50 0.84
CA TYR A 20 11.43 10.72 1.75
C TYR A 20 11.44 11.18 3.21
N GLN A 21 12.54 11.81 3.65
CA GLN A 21 12.66 12.33 5.01
C GLN A 21 11.97 13.68 5.19
N THR A 22 11.67 14.39 4.09
CA THR A 22 11.10 15.73 4.14
C THR A 22 9.66 15.72 4.68
N PRO A 23 9.22 16.80 5.37
CA PRO A 23 7.83 16.91 5.80
C PRO A 23 6.81 16.87 4.65
N SER A 24 7.19 17.40 3.48
CA SER A 24 6.34 17.41 2.28
C SER A 24 6.05 16.00 1.80
N TRP A 25 7.08 15.17 1.65
CA TRP A 25 6.93 13.77 1.23
C TRP A 25 6.11 12.98 2.24
N LYS A 26 6.39 13.13 3.55
CA LYS A 26 5.65 12.44 4.62
C LYS A 26 4.15 12.79 4.61
N ARG A 27 3.81 14.06 4.35
CA ARG A 27 2.40 14.49 4.20
C ARG A 27 1.76 13.88 2.96
N LYS A 28 2.45 13.90 1.81
CA LYS A 28 1.93 13.34 0.55
C LYS A 28 1.71 11.84 0.66
N PHE A 29 2.66 11.12 1.25
CA PHE A 29 2.56 9.69 1.53
C PHE A 29 1.32 9.36 2.38
N ARG A 30 1.15 10.06 3.52
CA ARG A 30 -0.02 9.88 4.39
C ARG A 30 -1.32 10.23 3.67
N SER A 31 -1.32 11.27 2.86
CA SER A 31 -2.49 11.65 2.05
C SER A 31 -2.89 10.54 1.06
N PHE A 32 -1.91 9.86 0.48
CA PHE A 32 -2.12 8.84 -0.56
C PHE A 32 -2.49 7.47 0.02
N PHE A 33 -1.83 7.03 1.10
CA PHE A 33 -2.02 5.68 1.68
C PHE A 33 -2.79 5.66 3.00
N GLY A 34 -3.09 6.81 3.60
CA GLY A 34 -3.80 6.90 4.88
C GLY A 34 -2.96 6.61 6.12
N VAL A 35 -1.72 6.15 5.98
CA VAL A 35 -0.81 5.81 7.08
C VAL A 35 0.58 6.40 6.87
N SER A 36 1.43 6.44 7.91
CA SER A 36 2.85 6.78 7.74
C SER A 36 3.62 5.59 7.14
N LEU A 37 4.82 5.86 6.61
CA LEU A 37 5.71 4.82 6.11
C LEU A 37 6.04 3.78 7.19
N ASP A 38 6.29 4.23 8.43
CA ASP A 38 6.61 3.34 9.55
C ASP A 38 5.42 2.41 9.88
N ILE A 39 4.20 2.94 9.91
CA ILE A 39 2.99 2.15 10.13
C ILE A 39 2.75 1.18 8.97
N MET A 40 3.02 1.58 7.73
CA MET A 40 2.94 0.66 6.60
C MET A 40 3.94 -0.50 6.73
N VAL A 41 5.17 -0.23 7.17
CA VAL A 41 6.18 -1.28 7.42
C VAL A 41 5.73 -2.21 8.54
N GLU A 42 5.16 -1.68 9.61
CA GLU A 42 4.59 -2.47 10.71
C GLU A 42 3.43 -3.36 10.21
N ILE A 43 2.48 -2.80 9.46
CA ILE A 43 1.38 -3.56 8.84
C ILE A 43 1.95 -4.68 7.97
N TRP A 44 2.94 -4.38 7.13
CA TRP A 44 3.61 -5.38 6.29
C TRP A 44 4.15 -6.53 7.12
N THR A 45 4.90 -6.26 8.20
CA THR A 45 5.47 -7.31 9.05
C THR A 45 4.43 -8.22 9.69
N ARG A 46 3.20 -7.72 9.89
CA ARG A 46 2.10 -8.49 10.48
C ARG A 46 1.35 -9.31 9.44
N ILE A 47 1.09 -8.75 8.26
CA ILE A 47 0.29 -9.41 7.22
C ILE A 47 1.10 -10.28 6.25
N SER A 48 2.43 -10.15 6.23
CA SER A 48 3.30 -10.91 5.32
C SER A 48 3.49 -12.37 5.73
N ARG A 49 2.71 -12.86 6.70
CA ARG A 49 2.77 -14.26 7.15
C ARG A 49 2.34 -15.20 6.01
N PRO A 50 2.91 -16.41 5.93
CA PRO A 50 2.51 -17.39 4.92
C PRO A 50 1.01 -17.67 4.96
N GLY A 51 0.41 -17.78 3.78
CA GLY A 51 -1.02 -18.07 3.61
C GLY A 51 -1.30 -18.58 2.19
N PRO A 52 -2.56 -18.91 1.89
CA PRO A 52 -2.94 -19.42 0.56
C PRO A 52 -2.56 -18.46 -0.58
N GLU A 53 -2.65 -17.15 -0.35
CA GLU A 53 -2.13 -16.16 -1.29
C GLU A 53 -0.70 -15.75 -0.94
N LYS A 54 0.20 -15.85 -1.93
CA LYS A 54 1.53 -15.25 -1.83
C LYS A 54 1.41 -13.72 -1.90
N LEU A 55 1.38 -13.08 -0.73
CA LEU A 55 1.33 -11.63 -0.63
C LEU A 55 2.70 -11.02 -0.95
N GLU A 56 2.71 -9.96 -1.76
CA GLU A 56 3.90 -9.17 -2.06
C GLU A 56 3.69 -7.73 -1.57
N LYS A 57 4.78 -6.98 -1.42
CA LYS A 57 4.77 -5.61 -0.89
C LYS A 57 3.87 -4.68 -1.71
N GLU A 58 3.77 -4.91 -3.02
CA GLU A 58 2.91 -4.13 -3.91
C GLU A 58 1.42 -4.32 -3.61
N HIS A 59 1.02 -5.53 -3.22
CA HIS A 59 -0.36 -5.83 -2.88
C HIS A 59 -0.80 -5.01 -1.65
N LEU A 60 0.09 -4.84 -0.65
CA LEU A 60 -0.15 -3.96 0.49
C LEU A 60 -0.45 -2.52 0.04
N LEU A 61 0.30 -1.97 -0.91
CA LEU A 61 0.07 -0.61 -1.40
C LEU A 61 -1.31 -0.48 -2.06
N ILE A 62 -1.74 -1.48 -2.82
CA ILE A 62 -3.09 -1.56 -3.40
C ILE A 62 -4.15 -1.52 -2.29
N GLY A 63 -4.01 -2.35 -1.27
CA GLY A 63 -4.98 -2.42 -0.17
C GLY A 63 -5.04 -1.14 0.65
N LEU A 64 -3.91 -0.51 0.95
CA LEU A 64 -3.87 0.76 1.69
C LEU A 64 -4.49 1.91 0.87
N TYR A 65 -4.20 1.98 -0.43
CA TYR A 65 -4.85 2.96 -1.30
C TYR A 65 -6.36 2.72 -1.38
N PHE A 66 -6.79 1.46 -1.50
CA PHE A 66 -8.20 1.10 -1.47
C PHE A 66 -8.89 1.51 -0.17
N LEU A 67 -8.28 1.25 0.98
CA LEU A 67 -8.81 1.69 2.28
C LEU A 67 -8.84 3.22 2.41
N LYS A 68 -7.89 3.93 1.79
CA LYS A 68 -7.78 5.38 1.89
C LYS A 68 -8.80 6.13 1.04
N VAL A 69 -9.04 5.71 -0.21
CA VAL A 69 -9.91 6.47 -1.15
C VAL A 69 -11.09 5.68 -1.68
N TYR A 70 -11.19 4.38 -1.39
CA TYR A 70 -12.24 3.48 -1.85
C TYR A 70 -12.59 3.66 -3.34
N PRO A 71 -11.60 3.55 -4.24
CA PRO A 71 -11.77 3.89 -5.65
C PRO A 71 -12.64 2.83 -6.35
N THR A 72 -13.25 3.21 -7.48
CA THR A 72 -13.74 2.21 -8.44
C THR A 72 -12.57 1.38 -8.95
N GLU A 73 -12.86 0.14 -9.37
CA GLU A 73 -11.81 -0.79 -9.80
C GLU A 73 -10.99 -0.24 -10.97
N SER A 74 -11.64 0.42 -11.93
CA SER A 74 -10.98 1.01 -13.09
C SER A 74 -9.96 2.10 -12.69
N VAL A 75 -10.35 2.98 -11.77
CA VAL A 75 -9.47 4.04 -11.26
C VAL A 75 -8.31 3.44 -10.47
N GLY A 76 -8.59 2.51 -9.54
CA GLY A 76 -7.56 1.85 -8.76
C GLY A 76 -6.57 1.07 -9.63
N ALA A 77 -7.08 0.31 -10.61
CA ALA A 77 -6.28 -0.44 -11.56
C ALA A 77 -5.35 0.45 -12.39
N SER A 78 -5.86 1.60 -12.85
CA SER A 78 -5.08 2.59 -13.60
C SER A 78 -3.92 3.16 -12.78
N VAL A 79 -4.17 3.54 -11.51
CA VAL A 79 -3.13 4.08 -10.60
C VAL A 79 -1.97 3.11 -10.40
N PHE A 80 -2.29 1.81 -10.23
CA PHE A 80 -1.27 0.78 -10.01
C PHE A 80 -0.76 0.12 -11.30
N LYS A 81 -1.28 0.50 -12.47
CA LYS A 81 -0.97 -0.10 -13.78
C LYS A 81 -1.19 -1.62 -13.81
N VAL A 82 -2.30 -2.07 -13.24
CA VAL A 82 -2.72 -3.48 -13.20
C VAL A 82 -4.07 -3.67 -13.87
N GLN A 83 -4.51 -4.92 -14.06
CA GLN A 83 -5.88 -5.21 -14.49
C GLN A 83 -6.87 -5.02 -13.33
N GLU A 84 -8.13 -4.68 -13.64
CA GLU A 84 -9.20 -4.51 -12.64
C GLU A 84 -9.38 -5.74 -11.76
N LYS A 85 -9.34 -6.94 -12.35
CA LYS A 85 -9.41 -8.21 -11.61
C LYS A 85 -8.26 -8.36 -10.59
N THR A 86 -7.08 -7.86 -10.94
CA THR A 86 -5.88 -7.90 -10.09
C THR A 86 -6.01 -6.91 -8.95
N PHE A 87 -6.45 -5.69 -9.24
CA PHE A 87 -6.73 -4.68 -8.22
C PHE A 87 -7.78 -5.17 -7.22
N ARG A 88 -8.95 -5.66 -7.69
CA ARG A 88 -10.02 -6.20 -6.85
C ARG A 88 -9.51 -7.33 -5.94
N LYS A 89 -8.79 -8.30 -6.52
CA LYS A 89 -8.25 -9.45 -5.77
C LYS A 89 -7.37 -8.96 -4.62
N TRP A 90 -6.37 -8.14 -4.90
CA TRP A 90 -5.37 -7.76 -3.91
C TRP A 90 -5.88 -6.75 -2.89
N ALA A 91 -6.77 -5.84 -3.29
CA ALA A 91 -7.49 -4.98 -2.35
C ALA A 91 -8.25 -5.84 -1.33
N LYS A 92 -9.04 -6.82 -1.78
CA LYS A 92 -9.78 -7.73 -0.90
C LYS A 92 -8.84 -8.52 0.03
N VAL A 93 -7.82 -9.17 -0.53
CA VAL A 93 -6.88 -9.99 0.26
C VAL A 93 -6.21 -9.16 1.36
N VAL A 94 -5.72 -7.96 1.04
CA VAL A 94 -5.06 -7.11 2.04
C VAL A 94 -6.03 -6.63 3.11
N VAL A 95 -7.23 -6.20 2.73
CA VAL A 95 -8.26 -5.77 3.71
C VAL A 95 -8.60 -6.91 4.66
N THR A 96 -8.79 -8.12 4.15
CA THR A 96 -9.03 -9.32 4.97
C THR A 96 -7.87 -9.58 5.94
N ARG A 97 -6.62 -9.58 5.45
CA ARG A 97 -5.44 -9.79 6.31
C ARG A 97 -5.31 -8.72 7.39
N ILE A 98 -5.62 -7.46 7.07
CA ILE A 98 -5.61 -6.37 8.05
C ILE A 98 -6.72 -6.56 9.09
N SER A 99 -7.93 -6.99 8.70
CA SER A 99 -9.00 -7.26 9.65
C SER A 99 -8.70 -8.42 10.61
N GLU A 100 -7.90 -9.39 10.16
CA GLU A 100 -7.45 -10.54 10.97
C GLU A 100 -6.31 -10.18 11.94
N MET A 101 -5.69 -8.99 11.82
CA MET A 101 -4.60 -8.58 12.71
C MET A 101 -5.04 -8.44 14.17
N GLY A 102 -6.35 -8.33 14.44
CA GLY A 102 -6.91 -8.04 15.75
C GLY A 102 -6.59 -6.61 16.17
N LEU A 103 -7.62 -5.78 16.33
CA LEU A 103 -7.49 -4.59 17.18
C LEU A 103 -7.43 -5.11 18.61
N VAL A 104 -6.22 -5.12 19.19
CA VAL A 104 -6.02 -5.34 20.63
C VAL A 104 -6.61 -4.15 21.37
#